data_AF-A0A3R5XU58-F1
#
_entry.id   AF-A0A3R5XU58-F1
#
_cell.length_a   1.000
_cell.length_b   1.000
_cell.length_c   1.000
_cell.angle_alpha   90.00
_cell.angle_beta   90.00
_cell.angle_gamma   90.00
#
_symmetry.space_group_name_H-M   'P 1'
#
loop_
_entity.id
_entity.type
_entity.pdbx_description
1 polymer ?
#
loop_
_entity_poly.entity_id
_entity_poly.type
_entity_poly.pdbx_seq_one_letter_code
_entity_poly.pdbx_strand_id
1 'polypeptide(L)' 'MESYMYVFIVGLLFCLAIFDLVVGVSNDAVNFLNSAIGSKAAKWKTIMIIASVGIMLGAMTSGA' A
#
# COMPACT_ATOMS: atom_id res chain seq x y z
N MET A 1 -31.21 4.08 -17.93
CA MET A 1 -30.21 3.04 -18.27
C MET A 1 -28.79 3.60 -18.12
N GLU A 2 -28.53 4.81 -18.61
CA GLU A 2 -27.26 5.56 -18.44
C GLU A 2 -26.72 5.60 -16.99
N SER A 3 -27.53 5.97 -15.99
CA SER A 3 -27.06 6.15 -14.61
C SER A 3 -26.48 4.87 -13.96
N TYR A 4 -27.02 3.70 -14.29
CA TYR A 4 -26.53 2.43 -13.75
C TYR A 4 -25.15 2.07 -14.32
N MET A 5 -24.91 2.40 -15.59
CA MET A 5 -23.64 2.19 -16.26
C MET A 5 -22.54 3.09 -15.66
N TYR A 6 -22.85 4.36 -15.39
CA TYR A 6 -21.91 5.28 -14.72
C TYR A 6 -21.50 4.79 -13.33
N VAL A 7 -22.48 4.39 -12.49
CA VAL A 7 -22.19 3.86 -11.14
C VAL A 7 -21.36 2.57 -11.22
N PHE A 8 -21.65 1.71 -12.19
CA PHE A 8 -20.88 0.48 -12.42
C PHE A 8 -19.43 0.77 -12.81
N ILE A 9 -19.20 1.68 -13.77
CA ILE A 9 -17.85 2.06 -14.20
C ILE A 9 -17.06 2.73 -13.07
N VAL A 10 -17.68 3.64 -12.31
CA VAL A 10 -17.03 4.29 -11.16
C VAL A 10 -16.68 3.26 -10.08
N GLY A 11 -17.57 2.29 -9.80
CA GLY A 11 -17.28 1.20 -8.88
C GLY A 11 -16.10 0.34 -9.35
N LEU A 12 -16.03 0.04 -10.65
CA LEU A 12 -14.91 -0.70 -11.23
C LEU A 12 -13.59 0.07 -11.12
N LEU A 13 -13.59 1.36 -11.44
CA LEU A 13 -12.42 2.22 -11.31
C LEU A 13 -11.96 2.37 -9.85
N PHE A 14 -12.90 2.46 -8.91
CA PHE A 14 -12.58 2.50 -7.49
C PHE A 14 -11.88 1.22 -7.02
N CYS A 15 -12.40 0.06 -7.42
CA CYS A 15 -11.75 -1.23 -7.16
C CYS A 15 -10.35 -1.29 -7.79
N LEU A 16 -10.21 -0.85 -9.05
CA LEU A 16 -8.93 -0.82 -9.75
C LEU A 16 -7.92 0.09 -9.05
N ALA A 17 -8.35 1.25 -8.57
CA ALA A 17 -7.51 2.16 -7.79
C ALA A 17 -7.04 1.55 -6.47
N ILE A 18 -7.90 0.78 -5.78
CA ILE A 18 -7.49 0.03 -4.59
C ILE A 18 -6.42 -1.01 -4.94
N PHE A 19 -6.62 -1.78 -6.01
CA PHE A 19 -5.64 -2.78 -6.43
C PHE A 19 -4.30 -2.15 -6.78
N ASP A 20 -4.31 -1.05 -7.54
CA ASP A 20 -3.11 -0.32 -7.92
C ASP A 20 -2.35 0.20 -6.70
N LEU A 21 -3.05 0.86 -5.77
CA LEU A 21 -2.48 1.36 -4.51
C LEU A 21 -1.87 0.22 -3.68
N VAL A 22 -2.59 -0.91 -3.55
CA VAL A 22 -2.11 -2.06 -2.77
C VAL A 22 -0.85 -2.67 -3.39
N VAL A 23 -0.81 -2.85 -4.72
CA VAL A 23 0.36 -3.44 -5.40
C VAL A 23 1.56 -2.48 -5.32
N GLY A 24 1.35 -1.19 -5.54
CA GLY A 24 2.39 -0.17 -5.43
C GLY A 24 3.01 -0.09 -4.03
N VAL A 25 2.16 0.05 -3.00
CA VAL A 25 2.62 0.16 -1.61
C VAL A 25 3.24 -1.16 -1.11
N SER A 26 2.71 -2.32 -1.53
CA SER A 26 3.28 -3.62 -1.16
C SER A 26 4.67 -3.83 -1.75
N ASN A 27 4.91 -3.35 -2.97
CA ASN A 27 6.23 -3.42 -3.61
C ASN A 27 7.29 -2.64 -2.83
N ASP A 28 6.94 -1.46 -2.33
CA ASP A 28 7.86 -0.67 -1.48
C ASP A 28 8.03 -1.29 -0.09
N ALA A 29 6.95 -1.84 0.47
CA ALA A 29 6.97 -2.53 1.75
C ALA A 29 7.94 -3.72 1.74
N VAL A 30 7.88 -4.58 0.73
CA VAL A 30 8.78 -5.75 0.65
C VAL A 30 10.22 -5.34 0.43
N ASN A 31 10.50 -4.30 -0.36
CA ASN A 31 11.85 -3.79 -0.56
C ASN A 31 12.45 -3.23 0.74
N PHE A 32 11.64 -2.55 1.55
CA PHE A 32 12.03 -2.07 2.87
C PHE A 32 12.28 -3.22 3.86
N LEU A 33 11.34 -4.16 3.95
CA LEU A 33 11.42 -5.30 4.87
C LEU A 33 12.58 -6.24 4.53
N ASN A 34 12.79 -6.56 3.26
CA ASN A 34 13.85 -7.45 2.82
C ASN A 34 15.24 -6.90 3.18
N SER A 35 15.43 -5.58 3.00
CA SER A 35 16.68 -4.90 3.37
C SER A 35 16.89 -4.83 4.89
N ALA A 36 15.83 -4.53 5.66
CA ALA A 36 15.90 -4.44 7.12
C ALA A 36 16.11 -5.81 7.80
N ILE A 37 15.44 -6.85 7.30
CA ILE A 37 15.56 -8.23 7.80
C ILE A 37 16.92 -8.81 7.39
N GLY A 38 17.33 -8.64 6.13
CA GLY A 38 18.59 -9.15 5.60
C GLY A 38 19.83 -8.54 6.26
N SER A 39 19.78 -7.26 6.64
CA SER A 39 20.85 -6.57 7.37
C SER A 39 20.88 -6.84 8.88
N LYS A 40 19.87 -7.53 9.44
CA LYS A 40 19.70 -7.74 10.89
C LYS A 40 19.69 -6.42 11.68
N ALA A 41 19.12 -5.35 11.11
CA ALA A 41 19.11 -4.02 11.71
C ALA A 41 18.42 -3.96 13.09
N ALA A 42 17.37 -4.77 13.29
CA ALA A 42 16.67 -4.88 14.57
C ALA A 42 15.97 -6.25 14.70
N LYS A 43 15.33 -6.50 15.86
CA LYS A 43 14.48 -7.68 16.04
C LYS A 43 13.28 -7.60 15.07
N TRP A 44 12.85 -8.74 14.55
CA TRP A 44 11.74 -8.84 13.57
C TRP A 44 10.48 -8.08 13.99
N LYS A 45 10.09 -8.16 15.26
CA LYS A 45 8.95 -7.41 15.82
C LYS A 45 9.12 -5.89 15.69
N THR A 46 10.30 -5.37 15.95
CA THR A 46 10.62 -3.95 15.85
C THR A 46 10.58 -3.48 14.39
N ILE A 47 11.14 -4.29 13.49
CA ILE A 47 11.11 -4.01 12.04
C ILE A 47 9.66 -3.94 11.55
N MET A 48 8.81 -4.90 11.93
CA MET A 48 7.40 -4.94 11.54
C MET A 48 6.61 -3.73 12.07
N ILE A 49 6.82 -3.31 13.32
CA ILE A 49 6.13 -2.14 13.89
C ILE A 49 6.55 -0.87 13.14
N ILE A 50 7.85 -0.67 12.92
CA ILE A 50 8.37 0.52 12.24
C ILE A 50 7.93 0.54 10.77
N ALA A 51 8.00 -0.60 10.07
CA ALA A 51 7.56 -0.71 8.68
C ALA A 51 6.06 -0.41 8.56
N SER A 52 5.20 -1.00 9.39
CA SER A 52 3.75 -0.76 9.35
C SER A 52 3.41 0.71 9.60
N VAL A 53 4.03 1.35 10.59
CA VAL A 53 3.78 2.77 10.87
C VAL A 53 4.33 3.67 9.75
N GLY A 54 5.54 3.38 9.26
CA GLY A 54 6.17 4.15 8.19
C GLY A 54 5.42 4.08 6.87
N ILE A 55 4.99 2.88 6.47
CA ILE A 55 4.20 2.67 5.24
C ILE A 55 2.81 3.30 5.37
N MET A 56 2.16 3.20 6.54
CA MET A 56 0.87 3.82 6.79
C MET A 56 0.96 5.35 6.69
N LEU A 57 1.95 5.97 7.34
CA LEU A 57 2.17 7.41 7.24
C LEU A 57 2.58 7.82 5.81
N GLY A 58 3.41 7.03 5.15
CA GLY A 58 3.81 7.23 3.76
C GLY A 58 2.62 7.25 2.80
N ALA A 59 1.74 6.25 2.90
CA ALA A 59 0.54 6.16 2.06
C ALA A 59 -0.55 7.19 2.41
N MET A 60 -0.59 7.67 3.66
CA MET A 60 -1.53 8.74 4.07
C MET A 60 -1.07 10.13 3.67
N THR A 61 0.24 10.35 3.62
CA THR A 61 0.86 11.64 3.24
C THR A 61 1.26 11.70 1.78
N SER A 62 1.25 10.57 1.06
CA SER A 62 1.43 10.54 -0.38
C SER A 62 0.29 11.31 -1.03
N GLY A 63 0.54 12.59 -1.30
CA GLY A 63 -0.34 13.43 -2.09
C GLY A 63 -0.45 12.82 -3.49
N ALA A 64 -1.68 12.55 -3.91
CA ALA A 64 -2.01 12.41 -5.31
C ALA A 64 -1.76 13.73 -6.05
#